data_AF-A0A518EWK3-F1
#
_entry.id   AF-A0A518EWK3-F1
#
_cell.length_a   1.000
_cell.length_b   1.000
_cell.length_c   1.000
_cell.angle_alpha   90.00
_cell.angle_beta   90.00
_cell.angle_gamma   90.00
#
_symmetry.space_group_name_H-M   'P 1'
#
loop_
_entity.id
_entity.type
_entity.pdbx_description
1 polymer ?
#
loop_
_entity_poly.entity_id
_entity_poly.type
_entity_poly.pdbx_seq_one_letter_code
_entity_poly.pdbx_strand_id
1 'polypeptide(L)'
;MSPRVRLGQIAAEAKEFDAELEKAVATYVIGLEELADWCHTNQAYAQRNLALESLLHYRPDHAKARRYLRYRFDRKADEWVRRSNFHPPADGSAEERETYTRRREALDRALSGEAIEAVERHAEDLGVARIYAEFRDLAEVIPHDARLLDRLGYVKRSSGGEKAGEWVTTLTQQTPARRAQMTEWIEAARTEAEQIVEADLDDVDRAVNLDWQYVLRSNRIRMVARADKDETEDALRAAATCAGFMKRLVGEKPGADYGWTIYLLESSFDMNRFIASYPDLDEDQRTRARSLGSLWLPGKTRCGVWGSDRATRIDMSCKQVAVRFVDTQFGVKPKRGWLVDALGLYINQNLVGTRISRHVTITDYVKPGEVPLTRGLEDPDADWLEIAERCLGAFTDQEFARALGRDTNEMTPEDVVVGYALVACLCEAAGPEALRFVLEQVGSESSSSVAALERWFELPLPEIKHRLRAWLQELPTVAAQSH
;
A
#
# COMPACT_ATOMS: atom_id res chain seq x y z
N MET A 1 -26.61 16.54 27.78
CA MET A 1 -27.01 17.48 26.71
C MET A 1 -27.74 16.71 25.62
N SER A 2 -28.77 17.30 25.00
CA SER A 2 -29.48 16.67 23.88
C SER A 2 -28.56 16.60 22.64
N PRO A 3 -28.59 15.52 21.83
CA PRO A 3 -27.77 15.38 20.62
C PRO A 3 -27.88 16.57 19.65
N ARG A 4 -29.03 17.25 19.58
CA ARG A 4 -29.22 18.46 18.76
C ARG A 4 -28.45 19.68 19.27
N VAL A 5 -28.31 19.82 20.59
CA VAL A 5 -27.52 20.90 21.21
C VAL A 5 -26.04 20.67 20.94
N ARG A 6 -25.61 19.39 20.98
CA ARG A 6 -24.22 19.01 20.67
C ARG A 6 -23.85 19.26 19.20
N LEU A 7 -24.74 18.94 18.25
CA LEU A 7 -24.51 19.21 16.83
C LEU A 7 -24.48 20.71 16.49
N GLY A 8 -25.32 21.52 17.16
CA GLY A 8 -25.32 22.97 16.98
C GLY A 8 -24.05 23.64 17.53
N GLN A 9 -23.47 23.09 18.59
CA GLN A 9 -22.22 23.56 19.19
C GLN A 9 -21.01 23.24 18.31
N ILE A 10 -20.88 21.98 17.85
CA ILE A 10 -19.82 21.55 16.92
C ILE A 10 -19.82 22.40 15.64
N ALA A 11 -21.01 22.72 15.10
CA ALA A 11 -21.13 23.55 13.90
C ALA A 11 -20.80 25.04 14.13
N ALA A 12 -20.83 25.52 15.37
CA ALA A 12 -20.42 26.88 15.74
C ALA A 12 -18.90 26.94 15.95
N GLU A 13 -18.32 25.98 16.69
CA GLU A 13 -16.88 25.87 16.92
C GLU A 13 -16.11 25.66 15.60
N ALA A 14 -16.64 24.83 14.69
CA ALA A 14 -16.11 24.69 13.34
C ALA A 14 -16.01 26.01 12.56
N LYS A 15 -16.94 26.95 12.78
CA LYS A 15 -16.92 28.28 12.15
C LYS A 15 -15.93 29.22 12.83
N GLU A 16 -15.70 29.07 14.12
CA GLU A 16 -14.69 29.84 14.84
C GLU A 16 -13.29 29.46 14.35
N PHE A 17 -13.02 28.17 14.18
CA PHE A 17 -11.81 27.69 13.51
C PHE A 17 -11.63 28.31 12.12
N ASP A 18 -12.66 28.24 11.27
CA ASP A 18 -12.60 28.79 9.90
C ASP A 18 -12.31 30.30 9.90
N ALA A 19 -12.91 31.05 10.84
CA ALA A 19 -12.67 32.49 10.96
C ALA A 19 -11.24 32.81 11.43
N GLU A 20 -10.68 32.01 12.34
CA GLU A 20 -9.30 32.15 12.78
C GLU A 20 -8.31 31.84 11.65
N LEU A 21 -8.52 30.74 10.93
CA LEU A 21 -7.68 30.35 9.80
C LEU A 21 -7.79 31.38 8.66
N GLU A 22 -9.00 31.85 8.34
CA GLU A 22 -9.19 32.90 7.33
C GLU A 22 -8.46 34.18 7.71
N LYS A 23 -8.45 34.55 8.99
CA LYS A 23 -7.69 35.71 9.50
C LYS A 23 -6.18 35.51 9.36
N ALA A 24 -5.66 34.34 9.69
CA ALA A 24 -4.24 34.01 9.53
C ALA A 24 -3.84 34.06 8.05
N VAL A 25 -4.64 33.45 7.17
CA VAL A 25 -4.46 33.49 5.72
C VAL A 25 -4.54 34.92 5.18
N ALA A 26 -5.45 35.76 5.66
CA ALA A 26 -5.55 37.15 5.24
C ALA A 26 -4.28 37.94 5.59
N THR A 27 -3.74 37.76 6.80
CA THR A 27 -2.47 38.36 7.23
C THR A 27 -1.32 37.91 6.34
N TYR A 28 -1.26 36.60 6.05
CA TYR A 28 -0.24 36.01 5.19
C TYR A 28 -0.31 36.55 3.75
N VAL A 29 -1.52 36.65 3.16
CA VAL A 29 -1.73 37.23 1.82
C VAL A 29 -1.23 38.67 1.74
N ILE A 30 -1.54 39.50 2.73
CA ILE A 30 -1.02 40.88 2.80
C ILE A 30 0.52 40.87 2.84
N GLY A 31 1.12 40.02 3.66
CA GLY A 31 2.58 39.87 3.73
C GLY A 31 3.21 39.41 2.41
N LEU A 32 2.55 38.52 1.66
CA LEU A 32 2.99 38.11 0.33
C LEU A 32 2.93 39.23 -0.70
N GLU A 33 1.90 40.10 -0.64
CA GLU A 33 1.80 41.28 -1.50
C GLU A 33 2.94 42.26 -1.22
N GLU A 34 3.21 42.54 0.05
CA GLU A 34 4.30 43.41 0.49
C GLU A 34 5.67 42.83 0.10
N LEU A 35 5.85 41.52 0.24
CA LEU A 35 7.07 40.82 -0.18
C LEU A 35 7.25 40.90 -1.70
N ALA A 36 6.18 40.70 -2.48
CA ALA A 36 6.22 40.82 -3.93
C ALA A 36 6.55 42.25 -4.37
N ASP A 37 6.01 43.27 -3.70
CA ASP A 37 6.34 44.66 -3.97
C ASP A 37 7.79 45.00 -3.63
N TRP A 38 8.29 44.51 -2.50
CA TRP A 38 9.70 44.64 -2.14
C TRP A 38 10.60 43.99 -3.21
N CYS A 39 10.29 42.77 -3.67
CA CYS A 39 11.02 42.11 -4.75
C CYS A 39 10.96 42.91 -6.06
N HIS A 40 9.82 43.56 -6.35
CA HIS A 40 9.69 44.41 -7.53
C HIS A 40 10.60 45.64 -7.44
N THR A 41 10.62 46.34 -6.30
CA THR A 41 11.47 47.51 -6.06
C THR A 41 12.96 47.16 -6.14
N ASN A 42 13.36 45.99 -5.65
CA ASN A 42 14.74 45.53 -5.63
C ASN A 42 15.11 44.68 -6.85
N GLN A 43 14.29 44.67 -7.90
CA GLN A 43 14.55 43.95 -9.16
C GLN A 43 14.71 42.40 -9.05
N ALA A 44 14.35 41.80 -7.91
CA ALA A 44 14.31 40.35 -7.67
C ALA A 44 13.05 39.71 -8.29
N TYR A 45 12.87 39.82 -9.60
CA TYR A 45 11.61 39.49 -10.26
C TYR A 45 11.24 37.99 -10.25
N ALA A 46 12.23 37.08 -10.19
CA ALA A 46 11.96 35.66 -10.05
C ALA A 46 11.30 35.36 -8.71
N GLN A 47 11.86 35.91 -7.64
CA GLN A 47 11.36 35.82 -6.28
C GLN A 47 9.99 36.48 -6.12
N ARG A 48 9.76 37.63 -6.77
CA ARG A 48 8.42 38.23 -6.88
C ARG A 48 7.41 37.25 -7.45
N ASN A 49 7.76 36.57 -8.54
CA ASN A 49 6.84 35.64 -9.18
C ASN A 49 6.51 34.46 -8.28
N LEU A 50 7.49 33.92 -7.54
CA LEU A 50 7.24 32.87 -6.53
C LEU A 50 6.25 33.33 -5.45
N ALA A 51 6.42 34.53 -4.89
CA ALA A 51 5.48 35.08 -3.91
C ALA A 51 4.07 35.25 -4.50
N LEU A 52 3.96 35.74 -5.74
CA LEU A 52 2.68 35.91 -6.42
C LEU A 52 2.02 34.57 -6.79
N GLU A 53 2.79 33.53 -7.09
CA GLU A 53 2.27 32.18 -7.34
C GLU A 53 1.67 31.59 -6.05
N SER A 54 2.34 31.72 -4.90
CA SER A 54 1.74 31.34 -3.61
C SER A 54 0.50 32.16 -3.29
N LEU A 55 0.49 33.45 -3.62
CA LEU A 55 -0.68 34.30 -3.38
C LEU A 55 -1.91 33.81 -4.18
N LEU A 56 -1.71 33.35 -5.41
CA LEU A 56 -2.80 32.81 -6.24
C LEU A 56 -3.42 31.53 -5.68
N HIS A 57 -2.73 30.80 -4.80
CA HIS A 57 -3.31 29.65 -4.11
C HIS A 57 -4.50 30.07 -3.22
N TYR A 58 -4.33 31.13 -2.40
CA TYR A 58 -5.38 31.62 -1.51
C TYR A 58 -6.33 32.65 -2.16
N ARG A 59 -5.85 33.40 -3.16
CA ARG A 59 -6.65 34.37 -3.91
C ARG A 59 -6.53 34.11 -5.42
N PRO A 60 -7.23 33.09 -5.95
CA PRO A 60 -7.14 32.71 -7.37
C PRO A 60 -7.44 33.85 -8.35
N ASP A 61 -8.27 34.81 -7.96
CA ASP A 61 -8.64 35.95 -8.82
C ASP A 61 -7.84 37.23 -8.53
N HIS A 62 -6.70 37.13 -7.83
CA HIS A 62 -5.92 38.30 -7.49
C HIS A 62 -5.36 39.01 -8.73
N ALA A 63 -5.97 40.16 -9.06
CA ALA A 63 -5.77 40.87 -10.33
C ALA A 63 -4.29 41.23 -10.58
N LYS A 64 -3.58 41.69 -9.55
CA LYS A 64 -2.16 42.07 -9.65
C LYS A 64 -1.28 40.85 -9.93
N ALA A 65 -1.47 39.76 -9.21
CA ALA A 65 -0.71 38.52 -9.42
C ALA A 65 -0.94 37.94 -10.81
N ARG A 66 -2.20 37.80 -11.24
CA ARG A 66 -2.55 37.34 -12.61
C ARG A 66 -1.91 38.19 -13.69
N ARG A 67 -1.90 39.52 -13.51
CA ARG A 67 -1.26 40.46 -14.45
C ARG A 67 0.24 40.24 -14.57
N TYR A 68 0.97 40.18 -13.44
CA TYR A 68 2.43 40.01 -13.45
C TYR A 68 2.87 38.63 -13.94
N LEU A 69 2.13 37.57 -13.57
CA LEU A 69 2.39 36.20 -14.00
C LEU A 69 1.86 35.89 -15.41
N ARG A 70 1.28 36.90 -16.09
CA ARG A 70 0.77 36.84 -17.48
C ARG A 70 -0.33 35.79 -17.67
N TYR A 71 -1.18 35.61 -16.67
CA TYR A 71 -2.43 34.86 -16.86
C TYR A 71 -3.45 35.69 -17.64
N ARG A 72 -4.28 35.00 -18.42
CA ARG A 72 -5.48 35.54 -19.05
C ARG A 72 -6.64 34.61 -18.76
N PHE A 73 -7.82 35.16 -18.56
CA PHE A 73 -9.02 34.35 -18.38
C PHE A 73 -9.51 33.86 -19.74
N ASP A 74 -9.57 32.55 -19.94
CA ASP A 74 -10.19 31.93 -21.10
C ASP A 74 -11.67 31.69 -20.82
N ARG A 75 -12.52 32.54 -21.39
CA ARG A 75 -13.98 32.46 -21.20
C ARG A 75 -14.61 31.18 -21.73
N LYS A 76 -13.95 30.45 -22.64
CA LYS A 76 -14.50 29.21 -23.21
C LYS A 76 -14.27 28.03 -22.28
N ALA A 77 -13.11 27.97 -21.65
CA ALA A 77 -12.73 26.94 -20.70
C ALA A 77 -13.07 27.31 -19.25
N ASP A 78 -13.51 28.56 -19.02
CA ASP A 78 -13.83 29.12 -17.69
C ASP A 78 -12.65 29.03 -16.71
N GLU A 79 -11.43 29.22 -17.23
CA GLU A 79 -10.19 29.02 -16.48
C GLU A 79 -9.14 30.11 -16.75
N TRP A 80 -8.25 30.32 -15.79
CA TRP A 80 -7.10 31.19 -15.96
C TRP A 80 -5.94 30.45 -16.63
N VAL A 81 -5.62 30.80 -17.87
CA VAL A 81 -4.52 30.19 -18.64
C VAL A 81 -3.30 31.11 -18.66
N ARG A 82 -2.12 30.58 -18.35
CA ARG A 82 -0.84 31.31 -18.48
C ARG A 82 -0.50 31.50 -19.95
N ARG A 83 -0.10 32.71 -20.37
CA ARG A 83 0.32 32.94 -21.77
C ARG A 83 1.54 32.07 -22.11
N SER A 84 1.51 31.45 -23.29
CA SER A 84 2.57 30.54 -23.76
C SER A 84 3.95 31.19 -23.91
N ASN A 85 4.01 32.50 -24.08
CA ASN A 85 5.25 33.26 -24.19
C ASN A 85 5.77 33.81 -22.85
N PHE A 86 5.28 33.29 -21.72
CA PHE A 86 5.82 33.64 -20.41
C PHE A 86 7.21 33.01 -20.24
N HIS A 87 8.21 33.86 -20.03
CA HIS A 87 9.54 33.43 -19.61
C HIS A 87 9.77 33.84 -18.16
N PRO A 88 10.19 32.90 -17.29
CA PRO A 88 10.63 33.25 -15.94
C PRO A 88 11.73 34.31 -16.02
N PRO A 89 11.62 35.41 -15.25
CA PRO A 89 12.67 36.40 -15.21
C PRO A 89 13.91 35.83 -14.52
N ALA A 90 15.07 36.49 -14.69
CA ALA A 90 16.28 36.13 -13.99
C ALA A 90 16.12 36.28 -12.48
N ASP A 91 16.91 35.50 -11.74
CA ASP A 91 17.06 35.63 -10.31
C ASP A 91 17.60 37.00 -9.91
N GLY A 92 17.18 37.47 -8.74
CA GLY A 92 17.83 38.59 -8.08
C GLY A 92 19.27 38.28 -7.66
N SER A 93 19.95 39.29 -7.11
CA SER A 93 21.28 39.13 -6.53
C SER A 93 21.29 38.11 -5.38
N ALA A 94 22.46 37.58 -5.02
CA ALA A 94 22.55 36.63 -3.90
C ALA A 94 21.99 37.21 -2.59
N GLU A 95 22.24 38.49 -2.33
CA GLU A 95 21.73 39.22 -1.17
C GLU A 95 20.20 39.39 -1.20
N GLU A 96 19.64 39.70 -2.36
CA GLU A 96 18.19 39.79 -2.53
C GLU A 96 17.51 38.43 -2.34
N ARG A 97 18.12 37.35 -2.84
CA ARG A 97 17.62 35.98 -2.65
C ARG A 97 17.64 35.58 -1.18
N GLU A 98 18.73 35.84 -0.47
CA GLU A 98 18.82 35.56 0.97
C GLU A 98 17.77 36.37 1.76
N THR A 99 17.61 37.66 1.43
CA THR A 99 16.62 38.51 2.08
C THR A 99 15.19 38.05 1.78
N TYR A 100 14.90 37.66 0.53
CA TYR A 100 13.63 37.07 0.15
C TYR A 100 13.35 35.80 0.95
N THR A 101 14.28 34.84 0.96
CA THR A 101 14.12 33.57 1.69
C THR A 101 13.82 33.81 3.16
N ARG A 102 14.61 34.68 3.83
CA ARG A 102 14.38 35.01 5.25
C ARG A 102 13.01 35.63 5.50
N ARG A 103 12.55 36.57 4.64
CA ARG A 103 11.24 37.20 4.77
C ARG A 103 10.11 36.21 4.50
N ARG A 104 10.26 35.38 3.47
CA ARG A 104 9.30 34.33 3.12
C ARG A 104 9.15 33.32 4.26
N GLU A 105 10.26 32.81 4.76
CA GLU A 105 10.26 31.90 5.91
C GLU A 105 9.62 32.52 7.16
N ALA A 106 9.78 33.83 7.39
CA ALA A 106 9.11 34.50 8.51
C ALA A 106 7.59 34.54 8.35
N LEU A 107 7.09 34.81 7.13
CA LEU A 107 5.67 34.75 6.81
C LEU A 107 5.13 33.32 6.95
N ASP A 108 5.86 32.35 6.39
CA ASP A 108 5.52 30.93 6.43
C ASP A 108 5.44 30.42 7.87
N ARG A 109 6.43 30.76 8.72
CA ARG A 109 6.41 30.41 10.14
C ARG A 109 5.27 31.06 10.91
N ALA A 110 4.88 32.27 10.55
CA ALA A 110 3.76 32.97 11.19
C ALA A 110 2.43 32.28 10.84
N LEU A 111 2.18 32.03 9.55
CA LEU A 111 0.97 31.33 9.10
C LEU A 111 0.89 29.91 9.68
N SER A 112 1.96 29.12 9.57
CA SER A 112 1.95 27.75 10.10
C SER A 112 1.80 27.73 11.62
N GLY A 113 2.38 28.71 12.34
CA GLY A 113 2.19 28.86 13.79
C GLY A 113 0.74 29.12 14.17
N GLU A 114 0.12 30.15 13.57
CA GLU A 114 -1.28 30.51 13.83
C GLU A 114 -2.24 29.37 13.44
N ALA A 115 -2.01 28.71 12.30
CA ALA A 115 -2.87 27.62 11.85
C ALA A 115 -2.74 26.37 12.74
N ILE A 116 -1.53 26.00 13.16
CA ILE A 116 -1.33 24.89 14.11
C ILE A 116 -2.00 25.22 15.45
N GLU A 117 -1.83 26.42 15.98
CA GLU A 117 -2.47 26.83 17.24
C GLU A 117 -4.00 26.82 17.14
N ALA A 118 -4.57 27.24 16.00
CA ALA A 118 -6.01 27.15 15.75
C ALA A 118 -6.49 25.70 15.70
N VAL A 119 -5.78 24.83 14.98
CA VAL A 119 -6.08 23.39 14.94
C VAL A 119 -6.02 22.76 16.33
N GLU A 120 -5.00 23.07 17.12
CA GLU A 120 -4.85 22.53 18.48
C GLU A 120 -5.95 23.00 19.41
N ARG A 121 -6.38 24.26 19.31
CA ARG A 121 -7.48 24.81 20.12
C ARG A 121 -8.83 24.17 19.80
N HIS A 122 -9.05 23.81 18.54
CA HIS A 122 -10.32 23.29 18.03
C HIS A 122 -10.25 21.77 17.70
N ALA A 123 -9.23 21.06 18.18
CA ALA A 123 -8.94 19.68 17.77
C ALA A 123 -10.09 18.69 18.07
N GLU A 124 -10.78 18.88 19.20
CA GLU A 124 -11.92 18.05 19.61
C GLU A 124 -13.12 18.20 18.65
N ASP A 125 -13.26 19.36 18.01
CA ASP A 125 -14.43 19.73 17.21
C ASP A 125 -14.22 19.49 15.70
N LEU A 126 -12.97 19.58 15.22
CA LEU A 126 -12.63 19.39 13.81
C LEU A 126 -12.67 17.91 13.39
N GLY A 127 -12.31 17.00 14.30
CA GLY A 127 -12.08 15.60 13.99
C GLY A 127 -10.81 15.36 13.17
N VAL A 128 -10.23 14.17 13.30
CA VAL A 128 -8.92 13.82 12.73
C VAL A 128 -8.85 14.03 11.21
N ALA A 129 -9.93 13.70 10.49
CA ALA A 129 -9.96 13.84 9.04
C ALA A 129 -9.77 15.27 8.56
N ARG A 130 -10.42 16.23 9.23
CA ARG A 130 -10.28 17.65 8.89
C ARG A 130 -8.90 18.16 9.27
N ILE A 131 -8.42 17.83 10.46
CA ILE A 131 -7.07 18.23 10.94
C ILE A 131 -5.99 17.90 9.91
N TYR A 132 -5.97 16.66 9.40
CA TYR A 132 -4.97 16.25 8.41
C TYR A 132 -5.18 16.89 7.03
N ALA A 133 -6.43 17.16 6.63
CA ALA A 133 -6.70 17.90 5.40
C ALA A 133 -6.11 19.33 5.49
N GLU A 134 -6.35 20.04 6.59
CA GLU A 134 -5.83 21.40 6.80
C GLU A 134 -4.29 21.42 6.83
N PHE A 135 -3.65 20.49 7.53
CA PHE A 135 -2.19 20.41 7.55
C PHE A 135 -1.59 20.11 6.17
N ARG A 136 -2.27 19.30 5.35
CA ARG A 136 -1.83 18.99 3.99
C ARG A 136 -1.96 20.20 3.07
N ASP A 137 -3.10 20.87 3.09
CA ASP A 137 -3.34 22.07 2.29
C ASP A 137 -2.30 23.15 2.64
N LEU A 138 -1.98 23.31 3.93
CA LEU A 138 -0.89 24.19 4.37
C LEU A 138 0.50 23.73 3.90
N ALA A 139 0.78 22.43 3.93
CA ALA A 139 2.05 21.88 3.47
C ALA A 139 2.25 22.00 1.95
N GLU A 140 1.18 22.04 1.15
CA GLU A 140 1.28 22.36 -0.29
C GLU A 140 1.81 23.78 -0.53
N VAL A 141 1.44 24.73 0.34
CA VAL A 141 1.86 26.13 0.24
C VAL A 141 3.21 26.36 0.93
N ILE A 142 3.47 25.62 2.02
CA ILE A 142 4.65 25.76 2.87
C ILE A 142 5.38 24.40 2.99
N PRO A 143 5.93 23.86 1.88
CA PRO A 143 6.44 22.49 1.80
C PRO A 143 7.72 22.22 2.60
N HIS A 144 8.24 23.22 3.31
CA HIS A 144 9.48 23.12 4.07
C HIS A 144 9.32 23.48 5.56
N ASP A 145 8.08 23.75 6.02
CA ASP A 145 7.84 23.99 7.45
C ASP A 145 7.99 22.67 8.22
N ALA A 146 9.04 22.61 9.04
CA ALA A 146 9.38 21.42 9.81
C ALA A 146 8.29 20.98 10.78
N ARG A 147 7.48 21.92 11.31
CA ARG A 147 6.43 21.62 12.29
C ARG A 147 5.24 20.97 11.60
N LEU A 148 4.83 21.49 10.44
CA LEU A 148 3.78 20.87 9.62
C LEU A 148 4.18 19.47 9.16
N LEU A 149 5.40 19.33 8.63
CA LEU A 149 5.91 18.05 8.14
C LEU A 149 6.01 17.01 9.26
N ASP A 150 6.47 17.39 10.46
CA ASP A 150 6.49 16.51 11.64
C ASP A 150 5.08 16.01 12.01
N ARG A 151 4.07 16.88 12.02
CA ARG A 151 2.66 16.51 12.29
C ARG A 151 2.07 15.59 11.22
N LEU A 152 2.52 15.76 9.97
CA LEU A 152 2.17 14.89 8.85
C LEU A 152 2.95 13.55 8.85
N GLY A 153 3.87 13.34 9.79
CA GLY A 153 4.63 12.10 9.91
C GLY A 153 5.82 12.02 8.96
N TYR A 154 6.38 13.17 8.58
CA TYR A 154 7.62 13.27 7.82
C TYR A 154 8.82 13.51 8.74
N VAL A 155 9.96 13.00 8.31
CA VAL A 155 11.23 13.06 9.01
C VAL A 155 12.32 13.43 8.01
N LYS A 156 13.33 14.19 8.46
CA LYS A 156 14.50 14.46 7.62
C LYS A 156 15.32 13.18 7.49
N ARG A 157 15.59 12.77 6.25
CA ARG A 157 16.47 11.64 5.94
C ARG A 157 17.85 11.89 6.57
N SER A 158 18.19 11.08 7.57
CA SER A 158 19.49 11.09 8.25
C SER A 158 20.59 10.85 7.22
N SER A 159 21.58 11.74 7.20
CA SER A 159 22.65 11.84 6.20
C SER A 159 23.23 10.51 5.69
N GLY A 160 23.43 10.39 4.38
CA GLY A 160 24.05 9.22 3.74
C GLY A 160 23.54 9.01 2.31
N GLY A 161 23.95 9.88 1.37
CA GLY A 161 23.56 9.82 -0.04
C GLY A 161 23.19 11.19 -0.62
N GLU A 162 22.92 11.24 -1.93
CA GLU A 162 22.56 12.49 -2.65
C GLU A 162 21.29 13.17 -2.12
N LYS A 163 20.42 12.41 -1.44
CA LYS A 163 19.13 12.86 -0.88
C LYS A 163 19.17 13.18 0.62
N ALA A 164 20.36 13.39 1.20
CA ALA A 164 20.48 13.76 2.61
C ALA A 164 19.76 15.09 2.91
N GLY A 165 18.93 15.11 3.95
CA GLY A 165 18.16 16.30 4.34
C GLY A 165 16.80 16.47 3.65
N GLU A 166 16.45 15.59 2.70
CA GLU A 166 15.09 15.50 2.14
C GLU A 166 14.11 15.02 3.21
N TRP A 167 12.90 15.58 3.21
CA TRP A 167 11.80 15.13 4.06
C TRP A 167 11.14 13.92 3.43
N VAL A 168 11.03 12.85 4.21
CA VAL A 168 10.43 11.58 3.78
C VAL A 168 9.47 11.09 4.84
N THR A 169 8.52 10.24 4.49
CA THR A 169 7.66 9.59 5.48
C THR A 169 8.47 8.77 6.49
N THR A 170 7.97 8.63 7.72
CA THR A 170 8.53 7.70 8.71
C THR A 170 8.57 6.26 8.18
N LEU A 171 7.60 5.87 7.35
CA LEU A 171 7.55 4.59 6.65
C LEU A 171 8.80 4.36 5.78
N THR A 172 9.15 5.35 4.95
CA THR A 172 10.37 5.30 4.12
C THR A 172 11.63 5.21 4.97
N GLN A 173 11.71 5.95 6.08
CA GLN A 173 12.87 5.90 6.96
C GLN A 173 13.07 4.49 7.57
N GLN A 174 11.98 3.80 7.91
CA GLN A 174 12.01 2.46 8.51
C GLN A 174 12.28 1.35 7.48
N THR A 175 11.96 1.60 6.21
CA THR A 175 11.96 0.57 5.16
C THR A 175 13.28 -0.21 5.00
N PRO A 176 14.47 0.43 4.95
CA PRO A 176 15.72 -0.29 4.77
C PRO A 176 16.02 -1.31 5.88
N ALA A 177 15.80 -0.91 7.14
CA ALA A 177 16.06 -1.78 8.29
C ALA A 177 15.10 -2.98 8.32
N ARG A 178 13.83 -2.74 7.98
CA ARG A 178 12.80 -3.79 7.90
C ARG A 178 13.03 -4.76 6.75
N ARG A 179 13.41 -4.27 5.56
CA ARG A 179 13.80 -5.14 4.43
C ARG A 179 15.00 -6.03 4.79
N ALA A 180 16.02 -5.47 5.43
CA ALA A 180 17.17 -6.27 5.90
C ALA A 180 16.75 -7.36 6.89
N GLN A 181 15.90 -7.02 7.86
CA GLN A 181 15.34 -7.97 8.81
C GLN A 181 14.50 -9.06 8.13
N MET A 182 13.72 -8.71 7.11
CA MET A 182 12.95 -9.69 6.32
C MET A 182 13.85 -10.65 5.56
N THR A 183 14.94 -10.17 4.95
CA THR A 183 15.94 -11.03 4.31
C THR A 183 16.50 -12.05 5.31
N GLU A 184 16.89 -11.61 6.51
CA GLU A 184 17.35 -12.52 7.57
C GLU A 184 16.28 -13.56 7.95
N TRP A 185 15.00 -13.17 8.01
CA TRP A 185 13.91 -14.10 8.31
C TRP A 185 13.65 -15.11 7.20
N ILE A 186 13.75 -14.69 5.93
CA ILE A 186 13.61 -15.57 4.77
C ILE A 186 14.73 -16.60 4.78
N GLU A 187 15.97 -16.18 4.98
CA GLU A 187 17.12 -17.10 5.04
C GLU A 187 17.00 -18.08 6.22
N ALA A 188 16.62 -17.60 7.40
CA ALA A 188 16.36 -18.49 8.53
C ALA A 188 15.23 -19.51 8.25
N ALA A 189 14.16 -19.08 7.57
CA ALA A 189 13.08 -19.97 7.17
C ALA A 189 13.50 -20.99 6.09
N ARG A 190 14.39 -20.59 5.17
CA ARG A 190 14.99 -21.48 4.15
C ARG A 190 15.84 -22.56 4.80
N THR A 191 16.74 -22.20 5.71
CA THR A 191 17.57 -23.17 6.45
C THR A 191 16.70 -24.18 7.22
N GLU A 192 15.60 -23.74 7.84
CA GLU A 192 14.67 -24.66 8.51
C GLU A 192 13.96 -25.61 7.52
N ALA A 193 13.72 -25.16 6.29
CA ALA A 193 13.02 -25.91 5.25
C ALA A 193 13.91 -26.93 4.51
N GLU A 194 15.23 -26.87 4.65
CA GLU A 194 16.18 -27.81 4.03
C GLU A 194 16.07 -29.24 4.56
N GLN A 195 15.51 -29.41 5.77
CA GLN A 195 15.31 -30.72 6.40
C GLN A 195 14.11 -31.44 5.77
N ILE A 196 14.32 -32.05 4.60
CA ILE A 196 13.35 -32.88 3.91
C ILE A 196 13.69 -34.35 4.08
N VAL A 197 12.70 -35.14 4.49
CA VAL A 197 12.82 -36.60 4.64
C VAL A 197 11.65 -37.28 3.95
N GLU A 198 11.83 -38.54 3.55
CA GLU A 198 10.72 -39.39 3.11
C GLU A 198 9.73 -39.62 4.26
N ALA A 199 8.46 -39.79 3.90
CA ALA A 199 7.39 -40.09 4.84
C ALA A 199 6.45 -41.15 4.26
N ASP A 200 5.69 -41.80 5.12
CA ASP A 200 4.74 -42.84 4.70
C ASP A 200 3.42 -42.24 4.25
N LEU A 201 2.69 -42.97 3.40
CA LEU A 201 1.28 -42.73 3.10
C LEU A 201 0.43 -42.89 4.37
N ASP A 202 -0.54 -42.01 4.57
CA ASP A 202 -1.60 -42.18 5.57
C ASP A 202 -2.81 -42.91 4.96
N ASP A 203 -3.82 -43.19 5.79
CA ASP A 203 -5.01 -43.94 5.35
C ASP A 203 -5.85 -43.20 4.31
N VAL A 204 -5.84 -41.87 4.34
CA VAL A 204 -6.55 -41.06 3.35
C VAL A 204 -5.83 -41.08 2.01
N ASP A 205 -4.50 -41.02 2.01
CA ASP A 205 -3.72 -41.11 0.78
C ASP A 205 -3.89 -42.46 0.10
N ARG A 206 -3.96 -43.54 0.89
CA ARG A 206 -4.27 -44.90 0.40
C ARG A 206 -5.70 -44.97 -0.17
N ALA A 207 -6.67 -44.34 0.49
CA ALA A 207 -8.06 -44.34 0.06
C ALA A 207 -8.28 -43.62 -1.29
N VAL A 208 -7.51 -42.57 -1.57
CA VAL A 208 -7.53 -41.84 -2.85
C VAL A 208 -7.10 -42.75 -4.03
N ASN A 209 -6.41 -43.86 -3.76
CA ASN A 209 -6.02 -44.88 -4.73
C ASN A 209 -5.35 -44.27 -5.99
N LEU A 210 -4.39 -43.38 -5.76
CA LEU A 210 -3.45 -42.90 -6.76
C LEU A 210 -2.11 -43.58 -6.57
N ASP A 211 -1.37 -43.73 -7.66
CA ASP A 211 -0.03 -44.31 -7.65
C ASP A 211 0.99 -43.23 -7.22
N TRP A 212 0.99 -42.88 -5.93
CA TRP A 212 1.82 -41.78 -5.42
C TRP A 212 3.31 -42.04 -5.68
N GLN A 213 3.98 -41.08 -6.33
CA GLN A 213 5.39 -41.22 -6.70
C GLN A 213 6.31 -40.86 -5.53
N TYR A 214 5.98 -39.77 -4.83
CA TYR A 214 6.79 -39.26 -3.73
C TYR A 214 5.92 -38.83 -2.56
N VAL A 215 6.41 -39.13 -1.36
CA VAL A 215 5.83 -38.67 -0.11
C VAL A 215 6.97 -38.11 0.73
N LEU A 216 7.07 -36.79 0.74
CA LEU A 216 8.13 -36.06 1.42
C LEU A 216 7.55 -35.27 2.58
N ARG A 217 8.36 -34.98 3.60
CA ARG A 217 7.97 -34.07 4.68
C ARG A 217 9.13 -33.18 5.08
N SER A 218 8.78 -31.96 5.47
CA SER A 218 9.60 -31.11 6.32
C SER A 218 9.08 -31.16 7.76
N ASN A 219 9.62 -30.31 8.63
CA ASN A 219 9.13 -30.16 10.01
C ASN A 219 7.67 -29.66 10.09
N ARG A 220 7.11 -29.08 9.02
CA ARG A 220 5.79 -28.39 9.06
C ARG A 220 4.84 -28.74 7.93
N ILE A 221 5.33 -29.32 6.85
CA ILE A 221 4.53 -29.60 5.66
C ILE A 221 4.86 -31.01 5.20
N ARG A 222 3.82 -31.77 4.89
CA ARG A 222 3.92 -33.05 4.20
C ARG A 222 3.44 -32.86 2.76
N MET A 223 4.19 -33.39 1.80
CA MET A 223 3.88 -33.34 0.37
C MET A 223 3.62 -34.76 -0.11
N VAL A 224 2.49 -34.98 -0.78
CA VAL A 224 2.12 -36.25 -1.41
C VAL A 224 1.92 -36.00 -2.89
N ALA A 225 2.79 -36.54 -3.74
CA ALA A 225 2.95 -36.04 -5.10
C ALA A 225 2.83 -37.11 -6.19
N ARG A 226 2.30 -36.68 -7.33
CA ARG A 226 2.36 -37.35 -8.64
C ARG A 226 3.29 -36.63 -9.62
N ALA A 227 3.94 -35.54 -9.19
CA ALA A 227 4.97 -34.83 -9.93
C ALA A 227 6.34 -35.52 -9.77
N ASP A 228 7.33 -35.08 -10.54
CA ASP A 228 8.71 -35.53 -10.39
C ASP A 228 9.32 -35.14 -9.02
N LYS A 229 10.44 -35.76 -8.68
CA LYS A 229 11.10 -35.58 -7.37
C LYS A 229 11.54 -34.12 -7.16
N ASP A 230 12.16 -33.52 -8.17
CA ASP A 230 12.73 -32.18 -8.06
C ASP A 230 11.62 -31.14 -7.85
N GLU A 231 10.52 -31.25 -8.59
CA GLU A 231 9.36 -30.40 -8.40
C GLU A 231 8.74 -30.59 -7.01
N THR A 232 8.63 -31.85 -6.56
CA THR A 232 8.09 -32.18 -5.24
C THR A 232 8.92 -31.55 -4.12
N GLU A 233 10.26 -31.62 -4.23
CA GLU A 233 11.18 -30.99 -3.30
C GLU A 233 11.09 -29.46 -3.34
N ASP A 234 11.08 -28.86 -4.52
CA ASP A 234 11.00 -27.40 -4.67
C ASP A 234 9.70 -26.83 -4.11
N ALA A 235 8.56 -27.47 -4.43
CA ALA A 235 7.26 -27.08 -3.88
C ALA A 235 7.23 -27.23 -2.35
N LEU A 236 7.87 -28.28 -1.81
CA LEU A 236 7.93 -28.51 -0.36
C LEU A 236 8.82 -27.49 0.34
N ARG A 237 9.99 -27.16 -0.24
CA ARG A 237 10.87 -26.10 0.26
C ARG A 237 10.15 -24.76 0.27
N ALA A 238 9.46 -24.39 -0.80
CA ALA A 238 8.71 -23.14 -0.89
C ALA A 238 7.59 -23.07 0.17
N ALA A 239 6.77 -24.12 0.26
CA ALA A 239 5.70 -24.22 1.25
C ALA A 239 6.22 -24.17 2.70
N ALA A 240 7.29 -24.91 3.00
CA ALA A 240 7.88 -24.96 4.33
C ALA A 240 8.57 -23.63 4.73
N THR A 241 9.26 -23.00 3.77
CA THR A 241 9.86 -21.66 3.94
C THR A 241 8.77 -20.64 4.23
N CYS A 242 7.68 -20.64 3.46
CA CYS A 242 6.52 -19.79 3.69
C CYS A 242 5.96 -19.96 5.11
N ALA A 243 5.77 -21.20 5.57
CA ALA A 243 5.28 -21.46 6.92
C ALA A 243 6.21 -20.91 8.01
N GLY A 244 7.53 -21.00 7.81
CA GLY A 244 8.53 -20.48 8.74
C GLY A 244 8.66 -18.95 8.69
N PHE A 245 8.52 -18.35 7.52
CA PHE A 245 8.59 -16.92 7.30
C PHE A 245 7.35 -16.21 7.85
N MET A 246 6.15 -16.72 7.58
CA MET A 246 4.89 -16.13 8.04
C MET A 246 4.85 -15.94 9.56
N LYS A 247 5.34 -16.89 10.35
CA LYS A 247 5.42 -16.75 11.82
C LYS A 247 6.24 -15.53 12.25
N ARG A 248 7.39 -15.33 11.61
CA ARG A 248 8.28 -14.18 11.90
C ARG A 248 7.65 -12.89 11.42
N LEU A 249 7.02 -12.91 10.25
CA LEU A 249 6.38 -11.76 9.62
C LEU A 249 5.22 -11.18 10.46
N VAL A 250 4.52 -12.01 11.24
CA VAL A 250 3.46 -11.56 12.17
C VAL A 250 3.93 -11.45 13.64
N GLY A 251 5.23 -11.58 13.91
CA GLY A 251 5.78 -11.46 15.27
C GLY A 251 5.39 -12.60 16.21
N GLU A 252 4.99 -13.76 15.69
CA GLU A 252 4.72 -14.95 16.49
C GLU A 252 6.00 -15.74 16.78
N LYS A 253 6.10 -16.24 18.02
CA LYS A 253 7.13 -17.22 18.36
C LYS A 253 6.83 -18.55 17.65
N PRO A 254 7.84 -19.33 17.28
CA PRO A 254 7.62 -20.66 16.71
C PRO A 254 6.85 -21.57 17.68
N GLY A 255 5.52 -21.69 17.50
CA GLY A 255 4.72 -22.75 18.14
C GLY A 255 4.82 -24.09 17.38
N ALA A 256 4.66 -25.21 18.09
CA ALA A 256 4.34 -26.53 17.52
C ALA A 256 2.85 -26.54 17.13
N ASP A 257 2.35 -26.98 15.97
CA ASP A 257 2.87 -27.63 14.78
C ASP A 257 2.08 -27.11 13.57
N TYR A 258 2.64 -27.18 12.36
CA TYR A 258 1.78 -27.30 11.19
C TYR A 258 1.89 -28.74 10.70
N GLY A 259 0.78 -29.47 10.77
CA GLY A 259 0.64 -30.84 10.26
C GLY A 259 -0.13 -30.81 8.94
N TRP A 260 0.25 -29.89 8.05
CA TRP A 260 -0.46 -29.71 6.79
C TRP A 260 0.04 -30.70 5.76
N THR A 261 -0.87 -31.26 4.96
CA THR A 261 -0.55 -32.09 3.80
C THR A 261 -0.94 -31.37 2.52
N ILE A 262 -0.01 -31.28 1.56
CA ILE A 262 -0.26 -30.77 0.22
C ILE A 262 -0.19 -31.94 -0.76
N TYR A 263 -1.26 -32.14 -1.54
CA TYR A 263 -1.29 -33.07 -2.66
C TYR A 263 -0.87 -32.34 -3.93
N LEU A 264 0.25 -32.73 -4.52
CA LEU A 264 0.82 -32.09 -5.70
C LEU A 264 0.56 -32.95 -6.94
N LEU A 265 -0.32 -32.49 -7.83
CA LEU A 265 -0.78 -33.25 -8.98
C LEU A 265 -0.36 -32.54 -10.27
N GLU A 266 0.40 -33.23 -11.12
CA GLU A 266 0.93 -32.64 -12.35
C GLU A 266 -0.10 -32.59 -13.49
N SER A 267 -0.98 -33.60 -13.56
CA SER A 267 -1.89 -33.78 -14.69
C SER A 267 -3.36 -33.54 -14.31
N SER A 268 -4.13 -33.05 -15.28
CA SER A 268 -5.60 -32.94 -15.14
C SER A 268 -6.26 -34.32 -14.96
N PHE A 269 -5.64 -35.40 -15.43
CA PHE A 269 -6.08 -36.78 -15.19
C PHE A 269 -5.95 -37.16 -13.71
N ASP A 270 -4.78 -36.95 -13.11
CA ASP A 270 -4.54 -37.23 -11.69
C ASP A 270 -5.43 -36.33 -10.81
N MET A 271 -5.60 -35.05 -11.16
CA MET A 271 -6.54 -34.14 -10.52
C MET A 271 -7.97 -34.69 -10.52
N ASN A 272 -8.50 -35.07 -11.68
CA ASN A 272 -9.87 -35.57 -11.77
C ASN A 272 -10.06 -36.87 -10.98
N ARG A 273 -9.07 -37.76 -11.01
CA ARG A 273 -9.10 -39.01 -10.23
C ARG A 273 -9.04 -38.71 -8.73
N PHE A 274 -8.15 -37.82 -8.29
CA PHE A 274 -8.07 -37.36 -6.90
C PHE A 274 -9.41 -36.81 -6.41
N ILE A 275 -9.99 -35.86 -7.16
CA ILE A 275 -11.28 -35.24 -6.80
C ILE A 275 -12.39 -36.31 -6.78
N ALA A 276 -12.36 -37.29 -7.68
CA ALA A 276 -13.34 -38.37 -7.76
C ALA A 276 -13.19 -39.43 -6.64
N SER A 277 -11.99 -39.65 -6.10
CA SER A 277 -11.76 -40.66 -5.07
C SER A 277 -11.62 -40.10 -3.66
N TYR A 278 -11.47 -38.78 -3.49
CA TYR A 278 -11.34 -38.21 -2.15
C TYR A 278 -12.60 -38.48 -1.29
N PRO A 279 -12.46 -39.10 -0.10
CA PRO A 279 -13.59 -39.64 0.64
C PRO A 279 -14.54 -38.57 1.19
N ASP A 280 -14.03 -37.39 1.51
CA ASP A 280 -14.78 -36.35 2.23
C ASP A 280 -15.34 -35.25 1.32
N LEU A 281 -15.24 -35.38 0.00
CA LEU A 281 -15.81 -34.39 -0.93
C LEU A 281 -17.23 -34.77 -1.37
N ASP A 282 -18.18 -33.85 -1.20
CA ASP A 282 -19.50 -33.92 -1.83
C ASP A 282 -19.47 -33.45 -3.31
N GLU A 283 -20.56 -33.59 -4.07
CA GLU A 283 -20.56 -33.26 -5.51
C GLU A 283 -20.40 -31.76 -5.79
N ASP A 284 -20.91 -30.88 -4.92
CA ASP A 284 -20.77 -29.44 -5.05
C ASP A 284 -19.30 -29.04 -4.86
N GLN A 285 -18.65 -29.61 -3.85
CA GLN A 285 -17.23 -29.43 -3.58
C GLN A 285 -16.36 -30.01 -4.70
N ARG A 286 -16.73 -31.16 -5.28
CA ARG A 286 -16.02 -31.74 -6.44
C ARG A 286 -16.14 -30.84 -7.66
N THR A 287 -17.33 -30.33 -7.93
CA THR A 287 -17.57 -29.38 -9.02
C THR A 287 -16.74 -28.12 -8.85
N ARG A 288 -16.71 -27.55 -7.65
CA ARG A 288 -15.87 -26.40 -7.31
C ARG A 288 -14.37 -26.73 -7.44
N ALA A 289 -13.90 -27.87 -6.96
CA ALA A 289 -12.50 -28.24 -7.04
C ALA A 289 -12.00 -28.31 -8.49
N ARG A 290 -12.83 -28.81 -9.41
CA ARG A 290 -12.49 -28.91 -10.85
C ARG A 290 -12.31 -27.55 -11.55
N SER A 291 -12.87 -26.46 -11.01
CA SER A 291 -12.72 -25.12 -11.60
C SER A 291 -11.55 -24.32 -11.02
N LEU A 292 -10.89 -24.84 -9.99
CA LEU A 292 -9.79 -24.17 -9.30
C LEU A 292 -8.45 -24.79 -9.69
N GLY A 293 -7.33 -24.10 -9.43
CA GLY A 293 -5.98 -24.68 -9.53
C GLY A 293 -5.44 -25.24 -8.21
N SER A 294 -6.10 -24.90 -7.10
CA SER A 294 -5.82 -25.45 -5.78
C SER A 294 -7.02 -25.26 -4.85
N LEU A 295 -7.13 -26.11 -3.82
CA LEU A 295 -8.24 -26.07 -2.86
C LEU A 295 -7.83 -26.68 -1.51
N TRP A 296 -8.10 -25.97 -0.41
CA TRP A 296 -8.12 -26.58 0.92
C TRP A 296 -9.37 -27.44 1.11
N LEU A 297 -9.16 -28.68 1.53
CA LEU A 297 -10.22 -29.66 1.68
C LEU A 297 -11.02 -29.36 2.97
N PRO A 298 -12.36 -29.32 2.90
CA PRO A 298 -13.20 -28.87 4.01
C PRO A 298 -12.94 -29.60 5.33
N GLY A 299 -12.75 -28.84 6.41
CA GLY A 299 -12.56 -29.38 7.76
C GLY A 299 -11.24 -30.12 8.00
N LYS A 300 -10.27 -30.05 7.08
CA LYS A 300 -8.99 -30.76 7.18
C LYS A 300 -7.77 -29.83 7.15
N THR A 301 -6.62 -30.39 7.47
CA THR A 301 -5.30 -29.79 7.28
C THR A 301 -4.69 -30.20 5.94
N ARG A 302 -5.51 -30.33 4.89
CA ARG A 302 -5.09 -30.87 3.60
C ARG A 302 -5.46 -29.95 2.44
N CYS A 303 -4.54 -29.77 1.51
CA CYS A 303 -4.70 -28.94 0.32
C CYS A 303 -4.37 -29.76 -0.93
N GLY A 304 -5.13 -29.61 -2.00
CA GLY A 304 -4.74 -30.08 -3.31
C GLY A 304 -4.23 -28.94 -4.18
N VAL A 305 -3.16 -29.18 -4.93
CA VAL A 305 -2.52 -28.24 -5.85
C VAL A 305 -2.30 -28.94 -7.20
N TRP A 306 -2.88 -28.37 -8.25
CA TRP A 306 -2.90 -28.97 -9.60
C TRP A 306 -2.84 -27.90 -10.69
N GLY A 307 -1.99 -26.89 -10.48
CA GLY A 307 -1.63 -25.90 -11.49
C GLY A 307 -1.16 -26.52 -12.81
N SER A 308 -1.34 -25.77 -13.91
CA SER A 308 -1.09 -26.22 -15.29
C SER A 308 0.38 -26.56 -15.59
N ASP A 309 1.30 -26.02 -14.81
CA ASP A 309 2.75 -26.09 -15.03
C ASP A 309 3.48 -26.07 -13.67
N ARG A 310 4.76 -26.46 -13.71
CA ARG A 310 5.62 -26.58 -12.53
C ARG A 310 5.71 -25.27 -11.73
N ALA A 311 5.95 -24.14 -12.40
CA ALA A 311 6.09 -22.85 -11.74
C ALA A 311 4.80 -22.49 -10.96
N THR A 312 3.65 -22.62 -11.61
CA THR A 312 2.34 -22.42 -10.96
C THR A 312 2.16 -23.31 -9.74
N ARG A 313 2.52 -24.60 -9.82
CA ARG A 313 2.32 -25.55 -8.71
C ARG A 313 3.20 -25.22 -7.51
N ILE A 314 4.43 -24.76 -7.74
CA ILE A 314 5.32 -24.25 -6.68
C ILE A 314 4.73 -22.97 -6.06
N ASP A 315 4.33 -22.00 -6.89
CA ASP A 315 3.66 -20.75 -6.46
C ASP A 315 2.43 -21.02 -5.59
N MET A 316 1.56 -21.91 -6.05
CA MET A 316 0.33 -22.25 -5.35
C MET A 316 0.62 -22.97 -4.05
N SER A 317 1.62 -23.85 -4.00
CA SER A 317 2.01 -24.51 -2.75
C SER A 317 2.48 -23.50 -1.70
N CYS A 318 3.28 -22.50 -2.10
CA CYS A 318 3.70 -21.40 -1.25
C CYS A 318 2.50 -20.51 -0.82
N LYS A 319 1.70 -20.04 -1.77
CA LYS A 319 0.55 -19.18 -1.52
C LYS A 319 -0.51 -19.83 -0.64
N GLN A 320 -0.83 -21.10 -0.86
CA GLN A 320 -1.84 -21.80 -0.07
C GLN A 320 -1.45 -21.95 1.40
N VAL A 321 -0.15 -22.06 1.70
CA VAL A 321 0.38 -22.02 3.07
C VAL A 321 0.14 -20.64 3.70
N ALA A 322 0.43 -19.54 3.00
CA ALA A 322 0.17 -18.18 3.50
C ALA A 322 -1.33 -17.95 3.75
N VAL A 323 -2.18 -18.33 2.79
CA VAL A 323 -3.64 -18.23 2.89
C VAL A 323 -4.17 -19.05 4.07
N ARG A 324 -3.69 -20.29 4.24
CA ARG A 324 -4.11 -21.13 5.36
C ARG A 324 -3.63 -20.59 6.70
N PHE A 325 -2.42 -20.03 6.73
CA PHE A 325 -1.89 -19.40 7.92
C PHE A 325 -2.80 -18.27 8.37
N VAL A 326 -3.16 -17.33 7.49
CA VAL A 326 -4.02 -16.20 7.88
C VAL A 326 -5.45 -16.61 8.21
N ASP A 327 -6.00 -17.62 7.52
CA ASP A 327 -7.32 -18.19 7.82
C ASP A 327 -7.34 -18.86 9.21
N THR A 328 -6.35 -19.70 9.51
CA THR A 328 -6.34 -20.50 10.75
C THR A 328 -5.91 -19.73 11.98
N GLN A 329 -4.93 -18.81 11.84
CA GLN A 329 -4.41 -18.05 12.98
C GLN A 329 -5.25 -16.81 13.28
N PHE A 330 -5.78 -16.16 12.24
CA PHE A 330 -6.46 -14.87 12.39
C PHE A 330 -7.93 -14.90 11.99
N GLY A 331 -8.41 -15.93 11.29
CA GLY A 331 -9.79 -16.01 10.81
C GLY A 331 -10.04 -15.24 9.50
N VAL A 332 -8.99 -14.77 8.82
CA VAL A 332 -9.14 -13.97 7.58
C VAL A 332 -9.67 -14.84 6.44
N LYS A 333 -10.85 -14.46 5.92
CA LYS A 333 -11.55 -15.19 4.84
C LYS A 333 -11.34 -14.55 3.46
N PRO A 334 -11.60 -15.28 2.35
CA PRO A 334 -11.52 -14.77 0.98
C PRO A 334 -12.35 -13.51 0.67
N LYS A 335 -13.32 -13.16 1.52
CA LYS A 335 -14.06 -11.88 1.47
C LYS A 335 -13.18 -10.65 1.66
N ARG A 336 -11.89 -10.83 1.96
CA ARG A 336 -10.87 -9.78 2.13
C ARG A 336 -9.74 -10.04 1.14
N GLY A 337 -10.06 -9.82 -0.14
CA GLY A 337 -9.21 -10.19 -1.25
C GLY A 337 -7.77 -9.69 -1.11
N TRP A 338 -7.57 -8.43 -0.69
CA TRP A 338 -6.24 -7.86 -0.53
C TRP A 338 -5.39 -8.54 0.55
N LEU A 339 -5.98 -9.04 1.64
CA LEU A 339 -5.25 -9.77 2.68
C LEU A 339 -4.98 -11.23 2.32
N VAL A 340 -5.80 -11.83 1.47
CA VAL A 340 -5.67 -13.24 1.08
C VAL A 340 -4.81 -13.36 -0.16
N ASP A 341 -5.20 -12.67 -1.23
CA ASP A 341 -4.57 -12.77 -2.54
C ASP A 341 -3.28 -11.96 -2.59
N ALA A 342 -3.34 -10.68 -2.23
CA ALA A 342 -2.19 -9.78 -2.36
C ALA A 342 -1.07 -10.12 -1.38
N LEU A 343 -1.41 -10.57 -0.16
CA LEU A 343 -0.41 -11.14 0.76
C LEU A 343 0.22 -12.41 0.18
N GLY A 344 -0.58 -13.33 -0.35
CA GLY A 344 -0.05 -14.52 -1.00
C GLY A 344 0.91 -14.19 -2.15
N LEU A 345 0.58 -13.20 -2.98
CA LEU A 345 1.43 -12.72 -4.07
C LEU A 345 2.72 -12.05 -3.57
N TYR A 346 2.61 -11.24 -2.51
CA TYR A 346 3.77 -10.62 -1.86
C TYR A 346 4.74 -11.65 -1.30
N ILE A 347 4.22 -12.69 -0.63
CA ILE A 347 5.02 -13.80 -0.12
C ILE A 347 5.66 -14.58 -1.28
N ASN A 348 4.91 -14.88 -2.35
CA ASN A 348 5.47 -15.57 -3.51
C ASN A 348 6.64 -14.78 -4.12
N GLN A 349 6.50 -13.47 -4.33
CA GLN A 349 7.57 -12.66 -4.90
C GLN A 349 8.86 -12.76 -4.06
N ASN A 350 8.73 -12.74 -2.74
CA ASN A 350 9.88 -12.78 -1.83
C ASN A 350 10.51 -14.17 -1.70
N LEU A 351 9.72 -15.25 -1.84
CA LEU A 351 10.19 -16.61 -1.56
C LEU A 351 10.54 -17.40 -2.82
N VAL A 352 9.72 -17.28 -3.87
CA VAL A 352 9.83 -18.03 -5.13
C VAL A 352 10.17 -17.13 -6.33
N GLY A 353 10.14 -15.80 -6.17
CA GLY A 353 10.56 -14.85 -7.21
C GLY A 353 9.50 -14.52 -8.25
N THR A 354 8.24 -14.88 -8.00
CA THR A 354 7.14 -14.82 -8.97
C THR A 354 5.89 -14.18 -8.34
N ARG A 355 5.01 -13.67 -9.19
CA ARG A 355 3.72 -13.05 -8.82
C ARG A 355 2.57 -13.60 -9.65
N ILE A 356 2.50 -14.93 -9.82
CA ILE A 356 1.49 -15.55 -10.68
C ILE A 356 0.10 -15.37 -10.06
N SER A 357 -0.67 -14.41 -10.58
CA SER A 357 -2.07 -14.21 -10.21
C SER A 357 -3.01 -14.89 -11.21
N ARG A 358 -4.08 -15.51 -10.69
CA ARG A 358 -5.10 -16.21 -11.50
C ARG A 358 -6.53 -15.77 -11.18
N HIS A 359 -6.72 -14.82 -10.27
CA HIS A 359 -8.05 -14.45 -9.74
C HIS A 359 -8.44 -13.02 -10.10
N VAL A 360 -7.79 -12.48 -11.14
CA VAL A 360 -8.06 -11.13 -11.62
C VAL A 360 -9.25 -11.19 -12.57
N THR A 361 -10.34 -10.50 -12.22
CA THR A 361 -11.45 -10.31 -13.15
C THR A 361 -10.93 -9.46 -14.32
N ILE A 362 -10.77 -10.08 -15.50
CA ILE A 362 -10.42 -9.36 -16.71
C ILE A 362 -11.64 -8.52 -17.10
N THR A 363 -11.52 -7.21 -16.99
CA THR A 363 -12.57 -6.31 -17.47
C THR A 363 -12.47 -6.22 -18.99
N ASP A 364 -13.54 -6.59 -19.71
CA ASP A 364 -13.60 -6.50 -21.18
C ASP A 364 -13.53 -5.05 -21.71
N TYR A 365 -13.60 -4.04 -20.83
CA TYR A 365 -13.53 -2.63 -21.16
C TYR A 365 -12.10 -2.09 -21.12
N VAL A 366 -11.32 -2.42 -22.15
CA VAL A 366 -10.04 -1.74 -22.42
C VAL A 366 -10.33 -0.61 -23.41
N LYS A 367 -10.00 0.63 -23.04
CA LYS A 367 -10.17 1.76 -23.97
C LYS A 367 -9.30 1.52 -25.23
N PRO A 368 -9.78 1.84 -26.43
CA PRO A 368 -9.00 1.66 -27.66
C PRO A 368 -7.63 2.37 -27.56
N GLY A 369 -6.54 1.61 -27.63
CA GLY A 369 -5.16 2.13 -27.57
C GLY A 369 -4.46 1.98 -26.22
N GLU A 370 -5.15 1.59 -25.15
CA GLU A 370 -4.51 1.29 -23.86
C GLU A 370 -4.06 -0.18 -23.81
N VAL A 371 -2.84 -0.44 -23.34
CA VAL A 371 -2.40 -1.80 -23.02
C VAL A 371 -3.10 -2.22 -21.73
N PRO A 372 -3.84 -3.34 -21.70
CA PRO A 372 -4.50 -3.80 -20.50
C PRO A 372 -3.48 -3.97 -19.37
N LEU A 373 -3.81 -3.48 -18.16
CA LEU A 373 -2.94 -3.64 -16.99
C LEU A 373 -2.60 -5.12 -16.73
N THR A 374 -3.50 -6.04 -17.08
CA THR A 374 -3.30 -7.49 -16.98
C THR A 374 -2.01 -7.97 -17.65
N ARG A 375 -1.65 -7.43 -18.82
CA ARG A 375 -0.37 -7.78 -19.48
C ARG A 375 0.85 -7.35 -18.68
N GLY A 376 0.77 -6.19 -18.03
CA GLY A 376 1.84 -5.73 -17.14
C GLY A 376 1.96 -6.58 -15.87
N LEU A 377 0.87 -7.21 -15.41
CA LEU A 377 0.92 -8.12 -14.26
C LEU A 377 1.45 -9.51 -14.60
N GLU A 378 1.38 -9.91 -15.87
CA GLU A 378 1.96 -11.16 -16.37
C GLU A 378 3.48 -11.06 -16.58
N ASP A 379 4.02 -9.84 -16.69
CA ASP A 379 5.44 -9.59 -16.87
C ASP A 379 6.19 -9.80 -15.53
N PRO A 380 7.12 -10.77 -15.43
CA PRO A 380 7.89 -11.02 -14.22
C PRO A 380 8.74 -9.81 -13.79
N ASP A 381 9.13 -8.96 -14.74
CA ASP A 381 10.02 -7.81 -14.51
C ASP A 381 9.25 -6.52 -14.18
N ALA A 382 7.91 -6.55 -14.22
CA ALA A 382 7.12 -5.36 -13.95
C ALA A 382 7.26 -4.88 -12.49
N ASP A 383 7.51 -3.58 -12.30
CA ASP A 383 7.51 -2.96 -10.98
C ASP A 383 6.06 -2.72 -10.52
N TRP A 384 5.52 -3.65 -9.73
CA TRP A 384 4.14 -3.55 -9.24
C TRP A 384 3.96 -2.41 -8.23
N LEU A 385 5.05 -1.94 -7.58
CA LEU A 385 4.97 -0.80 -6.67
C LEU A 385 4.83 0.51 -7.45
N GLU A 386 5.54 0.65 -8.58
CA GLU A 386 5.35 1.78 -9.51
C GLU A 386 3.95 1.76 -10.14
N ILE A 387 3.47 0.59 -10.57
CA ILE A 387 2.11 0.43 -11.07
C ILE A 387 1.08 0.85 -10.01
N ALA A 388 1.25 0.39 -8.77
CA ALA A 388 0.35 0.72 -7.67
C ALA A 388 0.34 2.21 -7.33
N GLU A 389 1.48 2.91 -7.41
CA GLU A 389 1.54 4.37 -7.23
C GLU A 389 0.62 5.09 -8.21
N ARG A 390 0.70 4.71 -9.49
CA ARG A 390 -0.16 5.30 -10.55
C ARG A 390 -1.63 4.98 -10.32
N CYS A 391 -1.96 3.74 -9.95
CA CYS A 391 -3.33 3.34 -9.61
C CYS A 391 -3.88 4.14 -8.41
N LEU A 392 -3.09 4.26 -7.34
CA LEU A 392 -3.47 5.03 -6.14
C LEU A 392 -3.68 6.51 -6.45
N GLY A 393 -2.88 7.09 -7.34
CA GLY A 393 -3.05 8.47 -7.80
C GLY A 393 -4.35 8.70 -8.59
N ALA A 394 -4.86 7.67 -9.27
CA ALA A 394 -6.11 7.73 -10.03
C ALA A 394 -7.35 7.39 -9.19
N PHE A 395 -7.19 6.59 -8.14
CA PHE A 395 -8.30 6.20 -7.27
C PHE A 395 -8.89 7.42 -6.55
N THR A 396 -10.21 7.44 -6.40
CA THR A 396 -10.89 8.21 -5.35
C THR A 396 -10.76 7.52 -4.00
N ASP A 397 -11.10 8.19 -2.90
CA ASP A 397 -11.05 7.57 -1.57
C ASP A 397 -12.10 6.46 -1.43
N GLN A 398 -13.23 6.62 -2.11
CA GLN A 398 -14.27 5.58 -2.16
C GLN A 398 -13.81 4.34 -2.93
N GLU A 399 -13.08 4.50 -4.04
CA GLU A 399 -12.52 3.37 -4.78
C GLU A 399 -11.46 2.64 -3.97
N PHE A 400 -10.58 3.37 -3.29
CA PHE A 400 -9.62 2.76 -2.37
C PHE A 400 -10.32 1.99 -1.23
N ALA A 401 -11.34 2.57 -0.60
CA ALA A 401 -12.14 1.88 0.41
C ALA A 401 -12.82 0.61 -0.14
N ARG A 402 -13.33 0.65 -1.37
CA ARG A 402 -13.95 -0.51 -2.03
C ARG A 402 -12.92 -1.61 -2.31
N ALA A 403 -11.73 -1.28 -2.80
CA ALA A 403 -10.66 -2.24 -3.05
C ALA A 403 -10.32 -3.05 -1.79
N LEU A 404 -10.30 -2.39 -0.62
CA LEU A 404 -10.05 -3.03 0.68
C LEU A 404 -11.19 -3.96 1.15
N GLY A 405 -12.37 -3.84 0.56
CA GLY A 405 -13.57 -4.60 0.95
C GLY A 405 -13.96 -5.73 0.01
N ARG A 406 -13.37 -5.83 -1.19
CA ARG A 406 -13.73 -6.80 -2.23
C ARG A 406 -13.35 -8.24 -1.86
N ASP A 407 -14.17 -9.20 -2.31
CA ASP A 407 -13.81 -10.62 -2.29
C ASP A 407 -12.67 -10.88 -3.28
N THR A 408 -11.84 -11.90 -3.01
CA THR A 408 -10.78 -12.34 -3.92
C THR A 408 -11.25 -12.51 -5.36
N ASN A 409 -12.46 -13.04 -5.59
CA ASN A 409 -12.97 -13.27 -6.95
C ASN A 409 -13.53 -12.02 -7.63
N GLU A 410 -13.65 -10.91 -6.89
CA GLU A 410 -14.18 -9.63 -7.38
C GLU A 410 -13.08 -8.59 -7.59
N MET A 411 -11.83 -8.95 -7.31
CA MET A 411 -10.70 -8.03 -7.46
C MET A 411 -10.42 -7.74 -8.94
N THR A 412 -10.26 -6.47 -9.26
CA THR A 412 -9.72 -6.01 -10.55
C THR A 412 -8.19 -6.00 -10.51
N PRO A 413 -7.50 -5.89 -11.66
CA PRO A 413 -6.04 -5.79 -11.69
C PRO A 413 -5.50 -4.66 -10.80
N GLU A 414 -6.20 -3.52 -10.77
CA GLU A 414 -5.86 -2.35 -9.96
C GLU A 414 -6.00 -2.65 -8.46
N ASP A 415 -7.06 -3.33 -8.03
CA ASP A 415 -7.19 -3.73 -6.62
C ASP A 415 -6.05 -4.64 -6.17
N VAL A 416 -5.61 -5.55 -7.04
CA VAL A 416 -4.55 -6.51 -6.74
C VAL A 416 -3.23 -5.79 -6.51
N VAL A 417 -2.84 -4.87 -7.39
CA VAL A 417 -1.58 -4.11 -7.22
C VAL A 417 -1.64 -3.13 -6.04
N VAL A 418 -2.79 -2.48 -5.82
CA VAL A 418 -2.97 -1.59 -4.66
C VAL A 418 -2.94 -2.38 -3.35
N GLY A 419 -3.61 -3.53 -3.32
CA GLY A 419 -3.57 -4.47 -2.20
C GLY A 419 -2.14 -4.98 -1.95
N TYR A 420 -1.40 -5.29 -3.02
CA TYR A 420 -0.01 -5.73 -2.95
C TYR A 420 0.88 -4.64 -2.34
N ALA A 421 0.76 -3.41 -2.81
CA ALA A 421 1.52 -2.28 -2.27
C ALA A 421 1.19 -2.00 -0.80
N LEU A 422 -0.08 -2.11 -0.40
CA LEU A 422 -0.46 -1.96 1.00
C LEU A 422 0.12 -3.07 1.87
N VAL A 423 0.08 -4.33 1.42
CA VAL A 423 0.75 -5.43 2.14
C VAL A 423 2.26 -5.20 2.23
N ALA A 424 2.89 -4.80 1.12
CA ALA A 424 4.32 -4.48 1.10
C ALA A 424 4.63 -3.36 2.11
N CYS A 425 3.81 -2.31 2.19
CA CYS A 425 3.97 -1.25 3.17
C CYS A 425 3.86 -1.76 4.62
N LEU A 426 2.88 -2.63 4.91
CA LEU A 426 2.72 -3.23 6.23
C LEU A 426 3.93 -4.10 6.62
N CYS A 427 4.43 -4.91 5.69
CA CYS A 427 5.58 -5.79 5.91
C CYS A 427 6.90 -5.03 5.99
N GLU A 428 7.16 -4.16 5.02
CA GLU A 428 8.45 -3.53 4.79
C GLU A 428 8.63 -2.22 5.52
N ALA A 429 7.57 -1.53 5.95
CA ALA A 429 7.71 -0.24 6.61
C ALA A 429 7.11 -0.28 8.02
N ALA A 430 5.80 -0.54 8.13
CA ALA A 430 5.09 -0.48 9.41
C ALA A 430 5.56 -1.58 10.39
N GLY A 431 5.88 -2.77 9.86
CA GLY A 431 6.48 -3.88 10.60
C GLY A 431 5.48 -4.98 11.03
N PRO A 432 5.98 -6.05 11.65
CA PRO A 432 5.18 -7.23 12.03
C PRO A 432 3.99 -6.92 12.92
N GLU A 433 4.16 -5.96 13.83
CA GLU A 433 3.14 -5.54 14.77
C GLU A 433 1.91 -4.99 14.03
N ALA A 434 2.15 -4.22 12.97
CA ALA A 434 1.11 -3.63 12.12
C ALA A 434 0.32 -4.70 11.37
N LEU A 435 1.04 -5.58 10.67
CA LEU A 435 0.42 -6.65 9.90
C LEU A 435 -0.41 -7.56 10.81
N ARG A 436 0.15 -7.97 11.96
CA ARG A 436 -0.54 -8.80 12.94
C ARG A 436 -1.82 -8.12 13.44
N PHE A 437 -1.73 -6.85 13.86
CA PHE A 437 -2.88 -6.11 14.34
C PHE A 437 -4.01 -6.06 13.30
N VAL A 438 -3.68 -5.74 12.04
CA VAL A 438 -4.65 -5.68 10.96
C VAL A 438 -5.30 -7.06 10.71
N LEU A 439 -4.50 -8.13 10.69
CA LEU A 439 -5.01 -9.49 10.53
C LEU A 439 -5.97 -9.88 11.68
N GLU A 440 -5.61 -9.61 12.93
CA GLU A 440 -6.45 -9.88 14.11
C GLU A 440 -7.78 -9.10 14.06
N GLN A 441 -7.73 -7.80 13.73
CA GLN A 441 -8.93 -6.95 13.67
C GLN A 441 -9.87 -7.33 12.53
N VAL A 442 -9.33 -7.68 11.36
CA VAL A 442 -10.15 -8.02 10.19
C VAL A 442 -10.67 -9.46 10.28
N GLY A 443 -9.84 -10.40 10.74
CA GLY A 443 -10.19 -11.82 10.78
C GLY A 443 -11.12 -12.21 11.93
N SER A 444 -11.16 -11.44 13.01
CA SER A 444 -12.19 -11.59 14.06
C SER A 444 -13.57 -11.04 13.66
N GLU A 445 -13.69 -10.48 12.45
CA GLU A 445 -14.88 -9.77 11.94
C GLU A 445 -15.35 -8.61 12.84
N SER A 446 -14.55 -8.20 13.84
CA SER A 446 -14.87 -7.08 14.73
C SER A 446 -14.78 -5.72 14.03
N SER A 447 -14.00 -5.65 12.95
CA SER A 447 -13.66 -4.41 12.25
C SER A 447 -13.66 -4.62 10.73
N SER A 448 -14.04 -3.59 9.98
CA SER A 448 -13.75 -3.53 8.54
C SER A 448 -12.25 -3.33 8.31
N SER A 449 -11.75 -3.64 7.11
CA SER A 449 -10.34 -3.36 6.76
C SER A 449 -10.00 -1.88 6.89
N VAL A 450 -10.92 -0.99 6.51
CA VAL A 450 -10.77 0.46 6.68
C VAL A 450 -10.59 0.80 8.17
N ALA A 451 -11.52 0.36 9.02
CA ALA A 451 -11.46 0.67 10.45
C ALA A 451 -10.21 0.09 11.14
N ALA A 452 -9.75 -1.10 10.73
CA ALA A 452 -8.51 -1.69 11.23
C ALA A 452 -7.29 -0.84 10.87
N LEU A 453 -7.18 -0.39 9.62
CA LEU A 453 -6.08 0.47 9.18
C LEU A 453 -6.13 1.85 9.84
N GLU A 454 -7.31 2.48 9.90
CA GLU A 454 -7.48 3.79 10.55
C GLU A 454 -7.08 3.75 12.02
N ARG A 455 -7.43 2.65 12.71
CA ARG A 455 -7.05 2.46 14.11
C ARG A 455 -5.56 2.20 14.31
N TRP A 456 -4.91 1.46 13.40
CA TRP A 456 -3.48 1.20 13.50
C TRP A 456 -2.65 2.45 13.22
N PHE A 457 -2.95 3.14 12.12
CA PHE A 457 -2.21 4.32 11.71
C PHE A 457 -2.59 5.56 12.53
N GLU A 458 -3.74 5.52 13.22
CA GLU A 458 -4.37 6.69 13.87
C GLU A 458 -4.66 7.81 12.88
N LEU A 459 -5.04 7.42 11.66
CA LEU A 459 -5.26 8.31 10.53
C LEU A 459 -6.57 7.96 9.83
N PRO A 460 -7.24 8.94 9.19
CA PRO A 460 -8.36 8.65 8.31
C PRO A 460 -7.87 7.95 7.02
N LEU A 461 -8.74 7.18 6.38
CA LEU A 461 -8.38 6.42 5.17
C LEU A 461 -7.77 7.27 4.03
N PRO A 462 -8.27 8.49 3.72
CA PRO A 462 -7.65 9.36 2.71
C PRO A 462 -6.19 9.71 3.02
N GLU A 463 -5.84 9.85 4.30
CA GLU A 463 -4.47 10.14 4.72
C GLU A 463 -3.59 8.88 4.66
N ILE A 464 -4.13 7.72 5.01
CA ILE A 464 -3.42 6.43 4.83
C ILE A 464 -3.07 6.22 3.36
N LYS A 465 -4.03 6.48 2.46
CA LYS A 465 -3.80 6.41 1.01
C LYS A 465 -2.72 7.38 0.55
N HIS A 466 -2.77 8.63 1.04
CA HIS A 466 -1.78 9.65 0.73
C HIS A 466 -0.38 9.22 1.18
N ARG A 467 -0.23 8.76 2.44
CA ARG A 467 1.04 8.26 2.97
C ARG A 467 1.56 7.03 2.24
N LEU A 468 0.67 6.10 1.86
CA LEU A 468 1.05 4.94 1.07
C LEU A 468 1.63 5.38 -0.29
N ARG A 469 0.99 6.35 -0.96
CA ARG A 469 1.48 6.90 -2.22
C ARG A 469 2.81 7.64 -2.06
N ALA A 470 2.95 8.48 -1.03
CA ALA A 470 4.20 9.17 -0.73
C ALA A 470 5.34 8.18 -0.47
N TRP A 471 5.10 7.13 0.33
CA TRP A 471 6.06 6.05 0.54
C TRP A 471 6.50 5.43 -0.79
N LEU A 472 5.57 5.07 -1.69
CA LEU A 472 5.90 4.51 -3.00
C LEU A 472 6.74 5.46 -3.87
N GLN A 473 6.47 6.77 -3.85
CA GLN A 473 7.24 7.78 -4.60
C GLN A 473 8.64 8.01 -4.04
N GLU A 474 8.82 7.79 -2.74
CA GLU A 474 10.09 7.98 -2.03
C GLU A 474 11.02 6.77 -2.15
N LEU A 475 10.48 5.59 -2.52
CA LEU A 475 11.27 4.39 -2.76
C LEU A 475 12.20 4.57 -3.97
N PRO A 476 13.42 4.00 -3.92
CA PRO A 476 14.26 3.95 -5.11
C PRO A 476 13.58 3.09 -6.19
N THR A 477 13.50 3.62 -7.41
CA THR A 477 13.01 2.87 -8.57
C THR A 477 13.87 1.61 -8.75
N VAL A 478 13.25 0.44 -8.90
CA VAL A 478 13.92 -0.86 -8.89
C VAL A 478 14.82 -1.09 -10.13
N ALA A 479 14.88 -0.14 -11.06
CA ALA A 479 15.62 -0.17 -12.32
C ALA A 479 17.17 -0.38 -12.22
N ALA A 480 17.72 -0.70 -11.05
CA ALA A 480 19.16 -0.88 -10.84
C ALA A 480 19.55 -2.13 -10.00
N GLN A 481 18.61 -3.01 -9.66
CA GLN A 481 18.93 -4.23 -8.88
C GLN A 481 18.50 -5.50 -9.64
N SER A 482 19.00 -5.64 -10.87
CA SER A 482 19.04 -6.95 -11.53
C SER A 482 20.13 -7.76 -10.83
N HIS A 483 19.71 -8.66 -9.94
CA HIS A 483 20.58 -9.69 -9.35
C HIS A 483 20.65 -10.92 -10.26
#